data_AF-A0A7J9W894-F1
#
_entry.id   AF-A0A7J9W894-F1
#
_cell.length_a   1.000
_cell.length_b   1.000
_cell.length_c   1.000
_cell.angle_alpha   90.00
_cell.angle_beta   90.00
_cell.angle_gamma   90.00
#
_symmetry.space_group_name_H-M   'P 1'
#
loop_
_entity.id
_entity.type
_entity.pdbx_description
1 polymer ?
#
loop_
_entity_poly.entity_id
_entity_poly.type
_entity_poly.pdbx_seq_one_letter_code
_entity_poly.pdbx_strand_id
1 'polypeptide(L)'
;MWTGGRTTMVLTPEEIEAQVFREKFKGYDEDEVDSFLDRVASDLTELVRERDAAVERMRQVETDAAESMEAERLLKRTLITAQRTADETVAEAVAKANSTISEADERATRMVEEAEARSADILAAAERELEHVRHAVAELQRFRVEYRDRVRAAVAEQLAALDRAGEMPEVPPEVAAQLAGVSDVHRSASGGGDS
;
A
#
# COMPACT_ATOMS: atom_id res chain seq x y z
N MET A 1 56.04 -13.41 29.10
CA MET A 1 56.61 -14.01 30.33
C MET A 1 57.73 -13.12 30.79
N TRP A 2 57.44 -12.17 31.69
CA TRP A 2 58.46 -11.34 32.30
C TRP A 2 59.06 -12.17 33.43
N THR A 3 60.26 -12.70 33.23
CA THR A 3 61.03 -13.33 34.31
C THR A 3 61.53 -12.20 35.19
N GLY A 4 60.69 -11.78 36.15
CA GLY A 4 61.10 -10.92 37.24
C GLY A 4 62.26 -11.63 37.94
N GLY A 5 63.48 -11.17 37.67
CA GLY A 5 64.63 -11.54 38.46
C GLY A 5 64.25 -11.26 39.90
N ARG A 6 64.16 -12.31 40.72
CA ARG A 6 64.10 -12.14 42.16
C ARG A 6 65.35 -11.38 42.52
N THR A 7 65.23 -10.07 42.73
CA THR A 7 66.22 -9.32 43.50
C THR A 7 66.09 -9.88 44.90
N THR A 8 66.74 -11.03 45.14
CA THR A 8 66.99 -11.50 46.49
C THR A 8 67.75 -10.36 47.15
N MET A 9 67.09 -9.63 48.04
CA MET A 9 67.78 -8.68 48.89
C MET A 9 68.88 -9.49 49.57
N VAL A 10 70.12 -9.17 49.22
CA VAL A 10 71.29 -9.91 49.71
C VAL A 10 71.52 -9.59 51.20
N LEU A 11 70.91 -8.51 51.69
CA LEU A 11 70.85 -8.07 53.07
C LEU A 11 69.48 -7.42 53.35
N THR A 12 68.80 -7.81 54.42
CA THR A 12 67.62 -7.12 54.97
C THR A 12 68.04 -6.03 55.96
N PRO A 13 67.19 -5.01 56.25
CA PRO A 13 67.47 -4.04 57.32
C PRO A 13 67.79 -4.72 58.66
N GLU A 14 67.06 -5.78 58.99
CA GLU A 14 67.25 -6.57 60.21
C GLU A 14 68.59 -7.32 60.23
N GLU A 15 69.04 -7.79 59.06
CA GLU A 15 70.36 -8.44 58.91
C GLU A 15 71.51 -7.44 59.04
N ILE A 16 71.30 -6.17 58.70
CA ILE A 16 72.28 -5.09 58.85
C ILE A 16 72.41 -4.68 60.32
N GLU A 17 71.30 -4.53 61.04
CA GLU A 17 71.30 -4.24 62.50
C GLU A 17 71.91 -5.38 63.33
N ALA A 18 71.72 -6.64 62.90
CA ALA A 18 72.25 -7.81 63.59
C ALA A 18 73.72 -8.16 63.22
N GLN A 19 74.35 -7.39 62.32
CA GLN A 19 75.67 -7.71 61.79
C GLN A 19 76.78 -7.40 62.81
N VAL A 20 77.51 -8.43 63.25
CA VAL A 20 78.67 -8.29 64.14
C VAL A 20 79.97 -8.40 63.37
N PHE A 21 80.91 -7.48 63.59
CA PHE A 21 82.26 -7.51 63.01
C PHE A 21 83.31 -8.10 63.97
N ARG A 22 84.42 -8.60 63.44
CA ARG A 22 85.54 -9.13 64.25
C ARG A 22 86.56 -8.04 64.56
N GLU A 23 86.92 -7.87 65.82
CA GLU A 23 87.96 -6.93 66.25
C GLU A 23 89.37 -7.32 65.76
N LYS A 24 90.18 -6.33 65.37
CA LYS A 24 91.60 -6.47 65.02
C LYS A 24 92.39 -5.28 65.56
N PHE A 25 93.66 -5.51 65.93
CA PHE A 25 94.57 -4.53 66.58
C PHE A 25 94.77 -3.19 65.83
N LYS A 26 94.31 -3.08 64.58
CA LYS A 26 94.09 -1.83 63.83
C LYS A 26 92.80 -2.00 63.00
N GLY A 27 91.72 -1.31 63.39
CA GLY A 27 90.40 -1.41 62.75
C GLY A 27 89.71 -0.05 62.68
N TYR A 28 88.53 -0.03 62.06
CA TYR A 28 87.61 1.11 62.13
C TYR A 28 87.09 1.28 63.56
N ASP A 29 86.66 2.49 63.90
CA ASP A 29 86.02 2.79 65.18
C ASP A 29 84.63 2.11 65.20
N GLU A 30 84.38 1.30 66.24
CA GLU A 30 83.15 0.51 66.38
C GLU A 30 81.91 1.41 66.50
N ASP A 31 82.00 2.48 67.28
CA ASP A 31 80.88 3.41 67.50
C ASP A 31 80.51 4.15 66.21
N GLU A 32 81.50 4.49 65.37
CA GLU A 32 81.30 5.14 64.07
C GLU A 32 80.68 4.18 63.04
N VAL A 33 81.12 2.92 63.03
CA VAL A 33 80.58 1.88 62.16
C VAL A 33 79.13 1.55 62.53
N ASP A 34 78.81 1.39 63.81
CA ASP A 34 77.45 1.12 64.28
C ASP A 34 76.51 2.28 63.93
N SER A 35 76.94 3.52 64.19
CA SER A 35 76.18 4.73 63.81
C SER A 35 75.96 4.86 62.30
N PHE A 36 76.84 4.27 61.48
CA PHE A 36 76.64 4.20 60.03
C PHE A 36 75.68 3.07 59.64
N LEU A 37 75.81 1.88 60.25
CA LEU A 37 74.90 0.75 60.01
C LEU A 37 73.46 1.08 60.38
N ASP A 38 73.23 1.77 61.50
CA ASP A 38 71.89 2.22 61.92
C ASP A 38 71.24 3.12 60.87
N ARG A 39 72.01 4.06 60.31
CA ARG A 39 71.55 4.95 59.23
C ARG A 39 71.24 4.16 57.96
N VAL A 40 72.12 3.23 57.56
CA VAL A 40 71.91 2.37 56.39
C VAL A 40 70.69 1.47 56.57
N ALA A 41 70.49 0.88 57.75
CA ALA A 41 69.34 0.03 58.05
C ALA A 41 68.02 0.84 58.04
N SER A 42 68.04 2.07 58.58
CA SER A 42 66.91 2.99 58.52
C SER A 42 66.55 3.36 57.06
N ASP A 43 67.53 3.84 56.29
CA ASP A 43 67.32 4.22 54.88
C ASP A 43 66.84 3.02 54.05
N LEU A 44 67.39 1.82 54.28
CA LEU A 44 66.97 0.61 53.60
C LEU A 44 65.52 0.21 53.96
N THR A 45 65.12 0.40 55.22
CA THR A 45 63.75 0.17 55.68
C THR A 45 62.76 1.10 54.98
N GLU A 46 63.10 2.39 54.86
CA GLU A 46 62.28 3.36 54.15
C GLU A 46 62.16 3.01 52.66
N LEU A 47 63.29 2.70 51.99
CA LEU A 47 63.29 2.28 50.59
C LEU A 47 62.48 1.01 50.33
N VAL A 48 62.54 0.02 51.24
CA VAL A 48 61.73 -1.21 51.17
C VAL A 48 60.25 -0.88 51.25
N ARG A 49 59.83 -0.03 52.20
CA ARG A 49 58.44 0.39 52.35
C ARG A 49 57.94 1.17 51.13
N GLU A 50 58.74 2.10 50.62
CA GLU A 50 58.39 2.87 49.43
C GLU A 50 58.26 1.99 48.18
N ARG A 51 59.20 1.05 47.99
CA ARG A 51 59.13 0.05 46.93
C ARG A 51 57.85 -0.77 47.04
N ASP A 52 57.53 -1.29 48.20
CA ASP A 52 56.35 -2.15 48.38
C ASP A 52 55.06 -1.36 48.12
N ALA A 53 54.98 -0.12 48.59
CA ALA A 53 53.88 0.79 48.27
C ALA A 53 53.80 1.15 46.79
N ALA A 54 54.95 1.30 46.10
CA ALA A 54 55.00 1.56 44.67
C ALA A 54 54.57 0.34 43.85
N VAL A 55 55.00 -0.86 44.23
CA VAL A 55 54.61 -2.12 43.59
C VAL A 55 53.11 -2.35 43.74
N GLU A 56 52.54 -2.09 44.91
CA GLU A 56 51.10 -2.24 45.12
C GLU A 56 50.29 -1.24 44.29
N ARG A 57 50.72 0.03 44.25
CA ARG A 57 50.09 1.03 43.36
C ARG A 57 50.20 0.63 41.88
N MET A 58 51.34 0.09 41.45
CA MET A 58 51.53 -0.36 40.08
C MET A 58 50.56 -1.48 39.73
N ARG A 59 50.38 -2.47 40.63
CA ARG A 59 49.40 -3.55 40.44
C ARG A 59 47.97 -3.07 40.36
N GLN A 60 47.60 -2.09 41.19
CA GLN A 60 46.26 -1.48 41.14
C GLN A 60 46.03 -0.79 39.80
N VAL A 61 46.96 0.06 39.35
CA VAL A 61 46.86 0.74 38.05
C VAL A 61 46.81 -0.26 36.89
N GLU A 62 47.61 -1.32 36.93
CA GLU A 62 47.58 -2.38 35.91
C GLU A 62 46.22 -3.09 35.86
N THR A 63 45.60 -3.32 37.02
CA THR A 63 44.28 -3.95 37.13
C THR A 63 43.19 -3.02 36.58
N ASP A 64 43.17 -1.76 37.02
CA ASP A 64 42.20 -0.75 36.57
C ASP A 64 42.30 -0.50 35.06
N ALA A 65 43.53 -0.48 34.54
CA ALA A 65 43.78 -0.36 33.10
C ALA A 65 43.27 -1.58 32.34
N ALA A 66 43.47 -2.79 32.85
CA ALA A 66 42.96 -4.01 32.23
C ALA A 66 41.42 -4.02 32.19
N GLU A 67 40.77 -3.64 33.29
CA GLU A 67 39.30 -3.52 33.37
C GLU A 67 38.77 -2.45 32.41
N SER A 68 39.41 -1.28 32.37
CA SER A 68 39.04 -0.19 31.47
C SER A 68 39.16 -0.59 30.00
N MET A 69 40.25 -1.29 29.64
CA MET A 69 40.45 -1.79 28.28
C MET A 69 39.37 -2.83 27.90
N GLU A 70 38.95 -3.67 28.83
CA GLU A 70 37.90 -4.66 28.56
C GLU A 70 36.53 -4.01 28.42
N ALA A 71 36.21 -3.04 29.27
CA ALA A 71 35.00 -2.22 29.15
C ALA A 71 34.95 -1.49 27.79
N GLU A 72 36.08 -0.89 27.36
CA GLU A 72 36.17 -0.22 26.07
C GLU A 72 35.95 -1.19 24.89
N ARG A 73 36.52 -2.39 24.95
CA ARG A 73 36.29 -3.42 23.92
C ARG A 73 34.84 -3.85 23.85
N LEU A 74 34.20 -4.06 25.00
CA LEU A 74 32.79 -4.44 25.05
C LEU A 74 31.90 -3.32 24.48
N LEU A 75 32.17 -2.07 24.85
CA LEU A 75 31.45 -0.90 24.33
C LEU A 75 31.60 -0.79 22.81
N LYS A 76 32.83 -0.90 22.28
CA LYS A 76 33.10 -0.88 20.84
C LYS A 76 32.34 -2.00 20.11
N ARG A 77 32.40 -3.23 20.62
CA ARG A 77 31.69 -4.37 20.03
C ARG A 77 30.18 -4.19 20.04
N THR A 78 29.64 -3.67 21.15
CA THR A 78 28.21 -3.40 21.31
C THR A 78 27.77 -2.32 20.35
N LEU A 79 28.54 -1.22 20.25
CA LEU A 79 28.25 -0.13 19.32
C LEU A 79 28.25 -0.59 17.87
N ILE A 80 29.24 -1.38 17.47
CA ILE A 80 29.30 -1.95 16.11
C ILE A 80 28.09 -2.84 15.83
N THR A 81 27.72 -3.67 16.81
CA THR A 81 26.57 -4.57 16.66
C THR A 81 25.26 -3.77 16.57
N ALA A 82 25.08 -2.78 17.44
CA ALA A 82 23.91 -1.89 17.42
C ALA A 82 23.81 -1.12 16.09
N GLN A 83 24.93 -0.59 15.59
CA GLN A 83 24.99 0.08 14.29
C GLN A 83 24.61 -0.87 13.16
N ARG A 84 25.18 -2.08 13.13
CA ARG A 84 24.89 -3.08 12.09
C ARG A 84 23.41 -3.49 12.11
N THR A 85 22.85 -3.72 13.29
CA THR A 85 21.43 -4.05 13.45
C THR A 85 20.53 -2.88 13.02
N ALA A 86 20.91 -1.64 13.31
CA ALA A 86 20.17 -0.47 12.84
C ALA A 86 20.19 -0.38 11.30
N ASP A 87 21.37 -0.52 10.69
CA ASP A 87 21.52 -0.49 9.23
C ASP A 87 20.74 -1.62 8.54
N GLU A 88 20.81 -2.84 9.08
CA GLU A 88 20.03 -3.99 8.62
C GLU A 88 18.52 -3.73 8.71
N THR A 89 18.05 -3.16 9.84
CA THR A 89 16.64 -2.85 10.05
C THR A 89 16.13 -1.77 9.09
N VAL A 90 16.94 -0.74 8.84
CA VAL A 90 16.60 0.32 7.88
C VAL A 90 16.55 -0.25 6.46
N ALA A 91 17.51 -1.08 6.08
CA ALA A 91 17.53 -1.71 4.76
C ALA A 91 16.30 -2.62 4.54
N GLU A 92 15.93 -3.42 5.54
CA GLU A 92 14.74 -4.27 5.49
C GLU A 92 13.45 -3.44 5.39
N ALA A 93 13.32 -2.38 6.19
CA ALA A 93 12.17 -1.49 6.15
C ALA A 93 12.00 -0.81 4.79
N VAL A 94 13.10 -0.33 4.18
CA VAL A 94 13.09 0.26 2.84
C VAL A 94 12.71 -0.78 1.78
N ALA A 95 13.28 -1.98 1.83
CA ALA A 95 12.94 -3.05 0.90
C ALA A 95 11.45 -3.43 1.01
N LYS A 96 10.93 -3.54 2.23
CA LYS A 96 9.52 -3.85 2.46
C LYS A 96 8.57 -2.74 2.00
N ALA A 97 8.95 -1.48 2.23
CA ALA A 97 8.21 -0.32 1.74
C ALA A 97 8.13 -0.34 0.20
N ASN A 98 9.25 -0.54 -0.47
CA ASN A 98 9.30 -0.60 -1.94
C ASN A 98 8.47 -1.75 -2.52
N SER A 99 8.51 -2.94 -1.90
CA SER A 99 7.64 -4.07 -2.32
C SER A 99 6.16 -3.72 -2.12
N THR A 100 5.80 -3.10 -1.00
CA THR A 100 4.41 -2.71 -0.72
C THR A 100 3.91 -1.66 -1.73
N ILE A 101 4.74 -0.68 -2.07
CA ILE A 101 4.42 0.33 -3.08
C ILE A 101 4.23 -0.33 -4.45
N SER A 102 5.15 -1.19 -4.87
CA SER A 102 5.05 -1.91 -6.14
C SER A 102 3.77 -2.75 -6.23
N GLU A 103 3.45 -3.51 -5.17
CA GLU A 103 2.23 -4.32 -5.11
C GLU A 103 0.96 -3.45 -5.15
N ALA A 104 0.98 -2.28 -4.50
CA ALA A 104 -0.13 -1.34 -4.51
C ALA A 104 -0.32 -0.71 -5.89
N ASP A 105 0.76 -0.30 -6.56
CA ASP A 105 0.72 0.28 -7.90
C ASP A 105 0.21 -0.72 -8.94
N GLU A 106 0.69 -1.97 -8.88
CA GLU A 106 0.19 -3.04 -9.75
C GLU A 106 -1.30 -3.31 -9.51
N ARG A 107 -1.74 -3.32 -8.24
CA ARG A 107 -3.14 -3.53 -7.91
C ARG A 107 -4.02 -2.38 -8.38
N ALA A 108 -3.55 -1.14 -8.21
CA ALA A 108 -4.24 0.05 -8.68
C ALA A 108 -4.38 0.03 -10.21
N THR A 109 -3.31 -0.30 -10.92
CA THR A 109 -3.30 -0.43 -12.39
C THR A 109 -4.32 -1.47 -12.84
N ARG A 110 -4.29 -2.69 -12.26
CA ARG A 110 -5.28 -3.73 -12.57
C ARG A 110 -6.71 -3.29 -12.29
N MET A 111 -6.96 -2.60 -11.17
CA MET A 111 -8.30 -2.11 -10.83
C MET A 111 -8.82 -1.09 -11.85
N VAL A 112 -7.95 -0.20 -12.34
CA VAL A 112 -8.30 0.77 -13.38
C VAL A 112 -8.60 0.06 -14.70
N GLU A 113 -7.72 -0.83 -15.15
CA GLU A 113 -7.91 -1.62 -16.38
C GLU A 113 -9.22 -2.42 -16.34
N GLU A 114 -9.50 -3.09 -15.23
CA GLU A 114 -10.76 -3.81 -15.04
C GLU A 114 -11.99 -2.89 -15.05
N ALA A 115 -11.89 -1.70 -14.45
CA ALA A 115 -12.98 -0.74 -14.43
C ALA A 115 -13.25 -0.17 -15.84
N GLU A 116 -12.20 0.14 -16.58
CA GLU A 116 -12.29 0.61 -17.96
C GLU A 116 -12.87 -0.46 -18.88
N ALA A 117 -12.43 -1.72 -18.75
CA ALA A 117 -12.99 -2.85 -19.49
C ALA A 117 -14.49 -3.03 -19.21
N ARG A 118 -14.89 -3.04 -17.92
CA ARG A 118 -16.31 -3.12 -17.54
C ARG A 118 -17.12 -1.95 -18.07
N SER A 119 -16.55 -0.74 -18.05
CA SER A 119 -17.22 0.45 -18.61
C SER A 119 -17.42 0.32 -20.12
N ALA A 120 -16.41 -0.13 -20.85
CA ALA A 120 -16.50 -0.37 -22.29
C ALA A 120 -17.57 -1.42 -22.61
N ASP A 121 -17.63 -2.53 -21.86
CA ASP A 121 -18.64 -3.57 -22.03
C ASP A 121 -20.06 -3.05 -21.80
N ILE A 122 -20.26 -2.25 -20.75
CA ILE A 122 -21.56 -1.63 -20.44
C ILE A 122 -22.00 -0.68 -21.55
N LEU A 123 -21.09 0.17 -22.03
CA LEU A 123 -21.39 1.09 -23.14
C LEU A 123 -21.75 0.33 -24.41
N ALA A 124 -20.98 -0.69 -24.77
CA ALA A 124 -21.26 -1.53 -25.93
C ALA A 124 -22.60 -2.30 -25.80
N ALA A 125 -22.99 -2.70 -24.59
CA ALA A 125 -24.30 -3.29 -24.35
C ALA A 125 -25.42 -2.26 -24.49
N ALA A 126 -25.25 -1.06 -23.92
CA ALA A 126 -26.22 0.02 -24.02
C ALA A 126 -26.42 0.50 -25.46
N GLU A 127 -25.36 0.58 -26.26
CA GLU A 127 -25.42 0.93 -27.69
C GLU A 127 -26.21 -0.11 -28.49
N ARG A 128 -25.98 -1.40 -28.24
CA ARG A 128 -26.75 -2.47 -28.88
C ARG A 128 -28.23 -2.42 -28.53
N GLU A 129 -28.56 -2.15 -27.27
CA GLU A 129 -29.95 -2.02 -26.83
C GLU A 129 -30.61 -0.78 -27.43
N LEU A 130 -29.89 0.35 -27.49
CA LEU A 130 -30.39 1.56 -28.15
C LEU A 130 -30.70 1.31 -29.63
N GLU A 131 -29.83 0.58 -30.33
CA GLU A 131 -30.07 0.23 -31.73
C GLU A 131 -31.25 -0.72 -31.88
N HIS A 132 -31.39 -1.71 -30.99
CA HIS A 132 -32.54 -2.60 -30.95
C HIS A 132 -33.86 -1.83 -30.77
N VAL A 133 -33.90 -0.91 -29.79
CA VAL A 133 -35.06 -0.07 -29.52
C VAL A 133 -35.37 0.85 -30.71
N ARG A 134 -34.35 1.45 -31.33
CA ARG A 134 -34.53 2.28 -32.54
C ARG A 134 -35.14 1.48 -33.69
N HIS A 135 -34.66 0.26 -33.91
CA HIS A 135 -35.22 -0.63 -34.92
C HIS A 135 -36.68 -0.97 -34.61
N ALA A 136 -36.99 -1.35 -33.37
CA ALA A 136 -38.36 -1.64 -32.94
C ALA A 136 -39.31 -0.43 -33.13
N VAL A 137 -38.86 0.78 -32.80
CA VAL A 137 -39.62 2.01 -33.03
C VAL A 137 -39.88 2.22 -34.53
N ALA A 138 -38.87 2.02 -35.38
CA ALA A 138 -39.02 2.15 -36.84
C ALA A 138 -40.02 1.14 -37.40
N GLU A 139 -39.98 -0.12 -36.96
CA GLU A 139 -40.94 -1.17 -37.32
C GLU A 139 -42.37 -0.80 -36.89
N LEU A 140 -42.55 -0.35 -35.65
CA LEU A 140 -43.87 0.07 -35.14
C LEU A 140 -44.42 1.27 -35.92
N GLN A 141 -43.57 2.22 -36.31
CA GLN A 141 -43.98 3.35 -37.12
C GLN A 141 -44.41 2.92 -38.53
N ARG A 142 -43.67 2.00 -39.17
CA ARG A 142 -44.06 1.39 -40.46
C ARG A 142 -45.39 0.67 -40.34
N PHE A 143 -45.51 -0.23 -39.38
CA PHE A 143 -46.72 -0.98 -39.10
C PHE A 143 -47.93 -0.07 -38.88
N ARG A 144 -47.76 1.03 -38.13
CA ARG A 144 -48.82 2.02 -37.90
C ARG A 144 -49.31 2.65 -39.21
N VAL A 145 -48.40 3.06 -40.09
CA VAL A 145 -48.76 3.68 -41.37
C VAL A 145 -49.47 2.67 -42.26
N GLU A 146 -48.90 1.47 -42.42
CA GLU A 146 -49.48 0.40 -43.23
C GLU A 146 -50.86 -0.05 -42.71
N TYR A 147 -51.02 -0.20 -41.40
CA TYR A 147 -52.29 -0.56 -40.78
C TYR A 147 -53.34 0.52 -41.02
N ARG A 148 -52.99 1.80 -40.82
CA ARG A 148 -53.89 2.92 -41.11
C ARG A 148 -54.33 2.93 -42.57
N ASP A 149 -53.39 2.75 -43.49
CA ASP A 149 -53.68 2.77 -44.92
C ASP A 149 -54.53 1.57 -45.33
N ARG A 150 -54.30 0.38 -44.74
CA ARG A 150 -55.13 -0.82 -44.92
C ARG A 150 -56.57 -0.61 -44.41
N VAL A 151 -56.73 -0.05 -43.21
CA VAL A 151 -58.05 0.26 -42.65
C VAL A 151 -58.78 1.27 -43.53
N ARG A 152 -58.10 2.33 -43.99
CA ARG A 152 -58.67 3.33 -44.89
C ARG A 152 -59.12 2.72 -46.21
N ALA A 153 -58.31 1.84 -46.80
CA ALA A 153 -58.65 1.14 -48.04
C ALA A 153 -59.88 0.25 -47.86
N ALA A 154 -59.94 -0.55 -46.78
CA ALA A 154 -61.09 -1.41 -46.48
C ALA A 154 -62.39 -0.61 -46.29
N VAL A 155 -62.33 0.52 -45.57
CA VAL A 155 -63.49 1.41 -45.39
C VAL A 155 -63.92 2.04 -46.73
N ALA A 156 -62.96 2.51 -47.54
CA ALA A 156 -63.26 3.08 -48.86
C ALA A 156 -63.91 2.06 -49.80
N GLU A 157 -63.46 0.80 -49.77
CA GLU A 157 -64.06 -0.30 -50.52
C GLU A 157 -65.49 -0.58 -50.06
N GLN A 158 -65.73 -0.63 -48.75
CA GLN A 158 -67.08 -0.80 -48.19
C GLN A 158 -68.02 0.34 -48.56
N LEU A 159 -67.56 1.59 -48.53
CA LEU A 159 -68.35 2.75 -48.97
C LEU A 159 -68.69 2.67 -50.47
N ALA A 160 -67.71 2.35 -51.32
CA ALA A 160 -67.96 2.18 -52.76
C ALA A 160 -68.94 1.03 -53.06
N ALA A 161 -68.96 -0.02 -52.23
CA ALA A 161 -69.95 -1.09 -52.34
C ALA A 161 -71.36 -0.63 -51.94
N LEU A 162 -71.49 0.21 -50.91
CA LEU A 162 -72.76 0.82 -50.51
C LEU A 162 -73.29 1.79 -51.57
N ASP A 163 -72.43 2.61 -52.17
CA ASP A 163 -72.84 3.54 -53.23
C ASP A 163 -73.43 2.79 -54.44
N ARG A 164 -72.79 1.69 -54.86
CA ARG A 164 -73.32 0.80 -55.92
C ARG A 164 -74.65 0.13 -55.54
N ALA A 165 -74.86 -0.17 -54.26
CA ALA A 165 -76.12 -0.76 -53.80
C ALA A 165 -77.24 0.29 -53.64
N GLY A 166 -76.88 1.56 -53.42
CA GLY A 166 -77.77 2.71 -53.31
C GLY A 166 -78.16 3.34 -54.65
N GLU A 167 -77.43 3.07 -55.73
CA GLU A 167 -77.87 3.33 -57.10
C GLU A 167 -79.11 2.46 -57.38
N MET A 168 -80.29 3.02 -57.11
CA MET A 168 -81.52 2.48 -57.68
C MET A 168 -81.37 2.49 -59.20
N PRO A 169 -81.67 1.39 -59.91
CA PRO A 169 -81.66 1.43 -61.37
C PRO A 169 -82.57 2.57 -61.83
N GLU A 170 -82.06 3.44 -62.71
CA GLU A 170 -82.88 4.45 -63.38
C GLU A 170 -84.15 3.76 -63.86
N VAL A 171 -85.31 4.29 -63.45
CA VAL A 171 -86.61 3.77 -63.90
C VAL A 171 -86.56 3.79 -65.43
N PRO A 172 -86.67 2.64 -66.11
CA PRO A 172 -86.59 2.59 -67.56
C PRO A 172 -87.57 3.60 -68.16
N PRO A 173 -87.22 4.31 -69.23
CA PRO A 173 -88.07 5.36 -69.79
C PRO A 173 -89.48 4.85 -70.16
N GLU A 174 -89.63 3.54 -70.43
CA GLU A 174 -90.91 2.87 -70.63
C GLU A 174 -91.80 2.85 -69.37
N VAL A 175 -91.22 2.64 -68.19
CA VAL A 175 -91.91 2.65 -66.90
C VAL A 175 -92.19 4.09 -66.46
N ALA A 176 -91.28 5.03 -66.72
CA ALA A 176 -91.50 6.46 -66.49
C ALA A 176 -92.64 7.03 -67.35
N ALA A 177 -92.73 6.61 -68.63
CA ALA A 177 -93.82 6.98 -69.54
C ALA A 177 -95.16 6.36 -69.13
N GLN A 178 -95.18 5.13 -68.61
CA GLN A 178 -96.39 4.50 -68.08
C GLN A 178 -96.91 5.20 -66.82
N LEU A 179 -96.03 5.66 -65.93
CA LEU A 179 -96.42 6.40 -64.73
C LEU A 179 -96.90 7.83 -65.05
N ALA A 180 -96.33 8.48 -66.07
CA ALA A 180 -96.82 9.77 -66.59
C ALA A 180 -98.18 9.63 -67.30
N GLY A 181 -98.42 8.52 -68.03
CA GLY A 181 -99.72 8.24 -68.66
C GLY A 181 -100.85 7.94 -67.69
N VAL A 182 -100.54 7.35 -66.53
CA VAL A 182 -101.53 7.08 -65.46
C VAL A 182 -101.98 8.37 -64.75
N SER A 183 -101.17 9.43 -64.77
CA SER A 183 -101.54 10.71 -64.16
C SER A 183 -102.49 11.57 -65.01
N ASP A 184 -102.52 11.39 -66.34
CA ASP A 184 -103.44 12.13 -67.24
C ASP A 184 -104.84 11.50 -67.35
N VAL A 185 -105.01 10.23 -66.99
CA VAL A 185 -106.34 9.55 -67.01
C VAL A 185 -107.26 10.03 -65.87
N HIS A 186 -106.73 10.63 -64.80
CA HIS A 186 -107.56 11.14 -63.69
C HIS A 186 -107.85 12.64 -63.72
N ARG A 187 -107.33 13.39 -64.71
CA ARG A 187 -107.62 14.83 -64.85
C ARG A 187 -108.67 15.17 -65.94
N SER A 188 -109.07 14.21 -66.78
CA SER A 188 -109.97 14.47 -67.93
C SER A 188 -111.40 13.90 -67.85
N ALA A 189 -111.79 13.21 -66.77
CA ALA A 189 -113.16 12.69 -66.59
C ALA A 189 -114.01 13.47 -65.57
N SER A 190 -113.70 14.76 -65.36
CA SER A 190 -114.59 15.71 -64.68
C SER A 190 -114.91 16.89 -65.61
N GLY A 191 -115.93 16.75 -66.46
CA GLY A 191 -116.39 17.84 -67.33
C GLY A 191 -117.62 17.53 -68.19
N GLY A 192 -118.81 17.70 -67.62
CA GLY A 192 -120.10 17.89 -68.34
C GLY A 192 -121.03 16.68 -68.34
N GLY A 193 -122.31 16.75 -67.93
CA GLY A 193 -123.13 17.92 -67.65
C GLY A 193 -124.51 17.56 -67.04
N ASP A 194 -125.20 18.65 -66.76
CA ASP A 194 -126.45 18.90 -66.02
C ASP A 194 -127.74 18.32 -66.66
N SER A 195 -128.79 18.25 -65.84
CA SER A 195 -130.22 17.86 -66.06
C SER A 195 -130.62 16.40 -65.83
#